data_AF-A0A6M4GVV7-F1
#
_entry.id   AF-A0A6M4GVV7-F1
#
_cell.length_a   1.000
_cell.length_b   1.000
_cell.length_c   1.000
_cell.angle_alpha   90.00
_cell.angle_beta   90.00
_cell.angle_gamma   90.00
#
_symmetry.space_group_name_H-M   'P 1'
#
loop_
_entity.id
_entity.type
_entity.pdbx_description
1 polymer ?
#
loop_
_entity_poly.entity_id
_entity_poly.type
_entity_poly.pdbx_seq_one_letter_code
_entity_poly.pdbx_strand_id
1 'polypeptide(L)'
;MTKRKAKRAAPAKAAKKRKAPRRTPAASVAPRFVHLGDRLLALERLRAGLATLTQTAESLGVSTAELRKWQFEHSRERFVNLADLRPGQGPLLQRLRARARRLAGLIAASERELRALQQELHGSVTTPSRPVARPRHNSK
;
A
#
# COMPACT_ATOMS: atom_id res chain seq x y z
N MET A 1 -86.90 -6.19 -59.24
CA MET A 1 -87.17 -6.42 -57.81
C MET A 1 -85.99 -7.14 -57.16
N THR A 2 -85.52 -6.65 -56.00
CA THR A 2 -84.63 -7.32 -55.00
C THR A 2 -83.20 -7.69 -55.48
N LYS A 3 -82.08 -7.47 -54.76
CA LYS A 3 -81.77 -7.37 -53.32
C LYS A 3 -80.42 -6.66 -53.09
N ARG A 4 -80.31 -6.08 -51.90
CA ARG A 4 -79.22 -5.35 -51.22
C ARG A 4 -77.89 -6.11 -51.00
N LYS A 5 -76.85 -5.31 -50.64
CA LYS A 5 -75.68 -5.56 -49.73
C LYS A 5 -74.42 -6.21 -50.37
N ALA A 6 -73.18 -5.91 -49.98
CA ALA A 6 -72.61 -5.11 -48.88
C ALA A 6 -71.13 -4.74 -49.15
N LYS A 7 -70.68 -3.65 -48.50
CA LYS A 7 -69.28 -3.29 -48.21
C LYS A 7 -68.47 -4.47 -47.67
N ARG A 8 -67.22 -4.64 -48.14
CA ARG A 8 -66.12 -5.21 -47.33
C ARG A 8 -64.85 -4.41 -47.55
N ALA A 9 -64.55 -3.57 -46.57
CA ALA A 9 -63.26 -2.91 -46.42
C ALA A 9 -62.20 -3.94 -46.03
N ALA A 10 -61.00 -3.83 -46.61
CA ALA A 10 -59.84 -4.61 -46.22
C ALA A 10 -59.39 -4.26 -44.79
N PRO A 11 -58.94 -5.23 -43.97
CA PRO A 11 -58.42 -4.92 -42.64
C PRO A 11 -57.00 -4.34 -42.73
N ALA A 12 -56.84 -3.09 -42.28
CA ALA A 12 -55.54 -2.46 -42.07
C ALA A 12 -54.78 -3.22 -40.97
N LYS A 13 -53.64 -3.81 -41.32
CA LYS A 13 -52.74 -4.45 -40.36
C LYS A 13 -52.16 -3.39 -39.43
N ALA A 14 -52.62 -3.38 -38.18
CA ALA A 14 -52.09 -2.51 -37.13
C ALA A 14 -50.65 -2.90 -36.78
N ALA A 15 -49.70 -2.02 -37.09
CA ALA A 15 -48.31 -2.13 -36.66
C ALA A 15 -48.22 -2.01 -35.13
N LYS A 16 -47.89 -3.11 -34.45
CA LYS A 16 -47.58 -3.15 -33.02
C LYS A 16 -46.32 -2.31 -32.76
N LYS A 17 -46.49 -1.06 -32.34
CA LYS A 17 -45.39 -0.19 -31.86
C LYS A 17 -44.78 -0.84 -30.62
N ARG A 18 -43.54 -1.35 -30.73
CA ARG A 18 -42.73 -1.85 -29.62
C ARG A 18 -42.48 -0.66 -28.68
N LYS A 19 -43.08 -0.68 -27.49
CA LYS A 19 -42.79 0.31 -26.44
C LYS A 19 -41.33 0.11 -26.02
N ALA A 20 -40.49 1.10 -26.31
CA ALA A 20 -39.12 1.16 -25.80
C ALA A 20 -39.15 1.20 -24.26
N PRO A 21 -38.16 0.61 -23.56
CA PRO A 21 -38.09 0.70 -22.11
C PRO A 21 -37.95 2.18 -21.70
N ARG A 22 -38.91 2.65 -20.89
CA ARG A 22 -38.83 3.95 -20.22
C ARG A 22 -37.59 3.93 -19.33
N ARG A 23 -36.52 4.61 -19.75
CA ARG A 23 -35.45 5.03 -18.86
C ARG A 23 -36.08 5.90 -17.79
N THR A 24 -36.16 5.38 -16.56
CA THR A 24 -36.43 6.18 -15.37
C THR A 24 -35.41 7.31 -15.32
N PRO A 25 -35.82 8.58 -15.16
CA PRO A 25 -34.88 9.66 -14.96
C PRO A 25 -34.17 9.39 -13.63
N ALA A 26 -32.88 9.06 -13.70
CA ALA A 26 -32.02 9.13 -12.53
C ALA A 26 -32.16 10.55 -12.01
N ALA A 27 -32.69 10.71 -10.79
CA ALA A 27 -32.80 12.00 -10.13
C ALA A 27 -31.43 12.66 -10.19
N SER A 28 -31.30 13.70 -11.02
CA SER A 28 -30.07 14.45 -11.16
C SER A 28 -29.94 15.30 -9.89
N VAL A 29 -29.35 14.70 -8.85
CA VAL A 29 -28.94 15.42 -7.65
C VAL A 29 -27.96 16.50 -8.12
N ALA A 30 -28.31 17.76 -7.92
CA ALA A 30 -27.44 18.88 -8.25
C ALA A 30 -26.08 18.68 -7.56
N PRO A 31 -24.95 18.92 -8.25
CA PRO A 31 -23.64 18.67 -7.67
C PRO A 31 -23.43 19.60 -6.48
N ARG A 32 -23.49 19.03 -5.26
CA ARG A 32 -23.10 19.76 -4.05
C ARG A 32 -21.59 19.99 -4.12
N PHE A 33 -21.17 21.22 -3.87
CA PHE A 33 -19.75 21.52 -3.85
C PHE A 33 -19.11 20.88 -2.62
N VAL A 34 -18.35 19.80 -2.83
CA VAL A 34 -17.56 19.15 -1.77
C VAL A 34 -16.14 19.70 -1.81
N HIS A 35 -15.63 20.17 -0.68
CA HIS A 35 -14.27 20.70 -0.56
C HIS A 35 -13.21 19.63 -0.84
N LEU A 36 -12.07 20.03 -1.40
CA LEU A 36 -10.99 19.11 -1.73
C LEU A 36 -10.51 18.30 -0.51
N GLY A 37 -10.41 18.94 0.66
CA GLY A 37 -10.02 18.25 1.90
C GLY A 37 -10.95 17.10 2.27
N ASP A 38 -12.26 17.31 2.17
CA ASP A 38 -13.27 16.28 2.45
C ASP A 38 -13.20 15.14 1.42
N ARG A 39 -12.96 15.47 0.15
CA ARG A 39 -12.75 14.46 -0.91
C ARG A 39 -11.56 13.56 -0.59
N LEU A 40 -10.42 14.16 -0.23
CA LEU A 40 -9.19 13.42 0.10
C LEU A 40 -9.38 12.52 1.32
N LEU A 41 -10.01 13.06 2.37
CA LEU A 41 -10.27 12.33 3.60
C LEU A 41 -11.22 11.15 3.38
N ALA A 42 -12.23 11.33 2.54
CA ALA A 42 -13.15 10.27 2.13
C ALA A 42 -12.44 9.16 1.33
N LEU A 43 -11.53 9.52 0.42
CA LEU A 43 -10.74 8.56 -0.34
C LEU A 43 -9.79 7.76 0.55
N GLU A 44 -9.16 8.39 1.54
CA GLU A 44 -8.31 7.71 2.54
C GLU A 44 -9.12 6.73 3.39
N ARG A 45 -10.32 7.12 3.87
CA ARG A 45 -11.21 6.21 4.61
C ARG A 45 -11.61 4.98 3.80
N LEU A 46 -11.88 5.16 2.50
CA LEU A 46 -12.20 4.05 1.59
C LEU A 46 -10.99 3.13 1.37
N ARG A 47 -9.78 3.67 1.23
CA ARG A 47 -8.54 2.87 1.12
C ARG A 47 -8.25 2.08 2.37
N ALA A 48 -8.45 2.69 3.54
CA ALA A 48 -8.26 2.05 4.83
C ALA A 48 -9.35 1.02 5.16
N GLY A 49 -10.37 0.86 4.31
CA GLY A 49 -11.49 -0.06 4.54
C GLY A 49 -12.40 0.35 5.71
N LEU A 50 -12.30 1.60 6.18
CA LEU A 50 -13.03 2.11 7.34
C LEU A 50 -14.49 2.48 7.01
N ALA A 51 -14.79 2.68 5.74
CA ALA A 51 -16.13 2.99 5.26
C ALA A 51 -16.37 2.33 3.91
N THR A 52 -17.63 2.03 3.60
CA THR A 52 -18.01 1.55 2.26
C THR A 52 -18.28 2.70 1.30
N LEU A 53 -18.23 2.40 0.00
CA LEU A 53 -18.40 3.39 -1.06
C LEU A 53 -19.80 4.04 -1.05
N THR A 54 -20.82 3.27 -0.69
CA THR A 54 -22.20 3.75 -0.53
C THR A 54 -22.36 4.65 0.69
N GLN A 55 -21.86 4.22 1.85
CA GLN A 55 -21.90 5.01 3.09
C GLN A 55 -21.19 6.36 2.93
N THR A 56 -20.04 6.35 2.26
CA THR A 56 -19.25 7.56 2.04
C THR A 56 -19.95 8.52 1.08
N ALA A 57 -20.54 7.99 0.00
CA ALA A 57 -21.34 8.77 -0.95
C ALA A 57 -22.55 9.43 -0.27
N GLU A 58 -23.27 8.68 0.55
CA GLU A 58 -24.40 9.19 1.34
C GLU A 58 -23.97 10.28 2.33
N SER A 59 -22.88 10.07 3.07
CA SER A 59 -22.37 11.03 4.06
C SER A 59 -21.99 12.39 3.45
N LEU A 60 -21.51 12.39 2.21
CA LEU A 60 -21.10 13.59 1.49
C LEU A 60 -22.21 14.12 0.56
N GLY A 61 -23.34 13.42 0.45
CA GLY A 61 -24.43 13.78 -0.44
C GLY A 61 -24.05 13.79 -1.93
N VAL A 62 -23.11 12.94 -2.33
CA VAL A 62 -22.64 12.78 -3.72
C VAL A 62 -22.98 11.40 -4.25
N SER A 63 -23.01 11.27 -5.59
CA SER A 63 -23.26 9.98 -6.21
C SER A 63 -22.07 9.03 -6.06
N THR A 64 -22.33 7.72 -6.01
CA THR A 64 -21.26 6.70 -6.01
C THR A 64 -20.40 6.75 -7.28
N ALA A 65 -20.99 7.16 -8.41
CA ALA A 65 -20.28 7.35 -9.68
C ALA A 65 -19.26 8.51 -9.61
N GLU A 66 -19.65 9.60 -8.95
CA GLU A 66 -18.76 10.75 -8.72
C GLU A 66 -17.62 10.40 -7.77
N LEU A 67 -17.90 9.64 -6.71
CA LEU A 67 -16.87 9.13 -5.80
C LEU A 67 -15.85 8.23 -6.53
N ARG A 68 -16.31 7.39 -7.46
CA ARG A 68 -15.44 6.56 -8.32
C ARG A 68 -14.62 7.41 -9.28
N LYS A 69 -15.19 8.51 -9.80
CA LYS A 69 -14.45 9.48 -10.61
C LYS A 69 -13.33 10.12 -9.80
N TRP A 70 -13.59 10.51 -8.55
CA TRP A 70 -12.55 11.02 -7.65
C TRP A 70 -11.47 9.97 -7.37
N GLN A 71 -11.82 8.70 -7.13
CA GLN A 71 -10.84 7.62 -6.99
C GLN A 71 -9.95 7.48 -8.22
N PHE A 72 -10.55 7.55 -9.41
CA PHE A 72 -9.81 7.43 -10.68
C PHE A 72 -8.88 8.63 -10.91
N GLU A 73 -9.38 9.84 -10.74
CA GLU A 73 -8.57 11.06 -10.84
C GLU A 73 -7.42 11.05 -9.83
N HIS A 74 -7.72 10.71 -8.58
CA HIS A 74 -6.73 10.66 -7.52
C HIS A 74 -5.73 9.51 -7.72
N SER A 75 -6.10 8.40 -8.35
CA SER A 75 -5.16 7.31 -8.69
C SER A 75 -4.12 7.71 -9.74
N ARG A 76 -4.42 8.72 -10.56
CA ARG A 76 -3.49 9.29 -11.54
C ARG A 76 -2.56 10.32 -10.92
N GLU A 77 -2.96 10.92 -9.81
CA GLU A 77 -2.11 11.82 -9.05
C GLU A 77 -1.07 10.99 -8.29
N ARG A 78 0.20 11.26 -8.60
CA ARG A 78 1.35 10.58 -7.99
C ARG A 78 1.35 10.88 -6.49
N PHE A 79 1.02 9.90 -5.65
CA PHE A 79 1.05 10.07 -4.20
C PHE A 79 2.49 10.37 -3.77
N VAL A 80 2.71 11.60 -3.29
CA VAL A 80 3.84 11.86 -2.41
C VAL A 80 3.40 11.33 -1.04
N ASN A 81 3.96 10.19 -0.64
CA ASN A 81 3.61 9.61 0.65
C ASN A 81 4.10 10.58 1.74
N LEU A 82 3.32 10.81 2.80
CA LEU A 82 3.77 11.66 3.91
C LEU A 82 5.06 11.12 4.56
N ALA A 83 5.29 9.81 4.45
CA ALA A 83 6.56 9.16 4.80
C ALA A 83 7.76 9.65 3.96
N ASP A 84 7.54 10.03 2.70
CA ASP A 84 8.56 10.58 1.80
C ASP A 84 8.88 12.05 2.13
N LEU A 85 7.91 12.77 2.70
CA LEU A 85 8.07 14.17 3.14
C LEU A 85 8.69 14.30 4.55
N ARG A 86 8.77 13.21 5.32
CA ARG A 86 9.50 13.22 6.59
C ARG A 86 11.00 13.23 6.29
N PRO A 87 11.74 14.29 6.67
CA PRO A 87 13.20 14.30 6.52
C PRO A 87 13.78 13.10 7.28
N GLY A 88 14.41 12.19 6.55
CA GLY A 88 15.08 11.02 7.12
C GLY A 88 14.29 9.70 7.14
N GLN A 89 13.16 9.58 6.44
CA GLN A 89 12.42 8.30 6.32
C GLN A 89 12.36 7.69 4.90
N GLY A 90 13.03 8.30 3.91
CA GLY A 90 13.09 7.75 2.55
C GLY A 90 13.75 6.37 2.47
N PRO A 91 13.34 5.50 1.53
CA PRO A 91 13.81 4.12 1.41
C PRO A 91 15.32 4.01 1.18
N LEU A 92 15.91 4.96 0.46
CA LEU A 92 17.36 5.06 0.27
C LEU A 92 18.09 5.25 1.61
N LEU A 93 17.58 6.13 2.46
CA LEU A 93 18.21 6.45 3.74
C LEU A 93 18.06 5.31 4.75
N GLN A 94 16.94 4.56 4.69
CA GLN A 94 16.79 3.31 5.44
C GLN A 94 17.82 2.26 5.02
N ARG A 95 18.02 2.07 3.70
CA ARG A 95 19.04 1.15 3.18
C ARG A 95 20.45 1.56 3.63
N LEU A 96 20.78 2.86 3.59
CA LEU A 96 22.05 3.37 4.08
C LEU A 96 22.23 3.14 5.58
N ARG A 97 21.20 3.38 6.40
CA ARG A 97 21.23 3.09 7.84
C ARG A 97 21.44 1.61 8.13
N ALA A 98 20.74 0.73 7.42
CA ALA A 98 20.91 -0.72 7.55
C ALA A 98 22.36 -1.14 7.22
N ARG A 99 22.91 -0.59 6.13
CA ARG A 99 24.30 -0.83 5.74
C ARG A 99 25.30 -0.31 6.78
N ALA A 100 25.09 0.89 7.31
CA ALA A 100 25.94 1.46 8.35
C ALA A 100 25.95 0.60 9.63
N ARG A 101 24.79 0.12 10.08
CA ARG A 101 24.69 -0.80 11.23
C ARG A 101 25.43 -2.11 11.00
N ARG A 102 25.31 -2.69 9.79
CA ARG A 102 26.04 -3.90 9.42
C ARG A 102 27.56 -3.67 9.46
N LEU A 103 28.04 -2.55 8.92
CA LEU A 103 29.46 -2.20 8.96
C LEU A 103 29.97 -2.02 10.39
N ALA A 104 29.21 -1.32 11.24
CA ALA A 104 29.56 -1.17 12.66
C ALA A 104 29.66 -2.53 13.37
N GLY A 105 28.77 -3.48 13.06
CA GLY A 105 28.82 -4.84 13.60
C GLY A 105 30.07 -5.63 13.16
N LEU A 106 30.48 -5.48 11.90
CA LEU A 106 31.71 -6.11 11.39
C LEU A 106 32.96 -5.54 12.05
N ILE A 107 33.04 -4.21 12.17
CA ILE A 107 34.16 -3.54 12.86
C ILE A 107 34.27 -4.05 14.30
N ALA A 108 33.15 -4.07 15.03
CA ALA A 108 33.14 -4.57 16.41
C ALA A 108 33.54 -6.05 16.52
N ALA A 109 33.24 -6.88 15.51
CA ALA A 109 33.69 -8.27 15.49
C ALA A 109 35.20 -8.38 15.27
N SER A 110 35.74 -7.66 14.27
CA SER A 110 37.18 -7.61 14.00
C SER A 110 37.98 -7.07 15.19
N GLU A 111 37.48 -6.05 15.89
CA GLU A 111 38.13 -5.53 17.11
C GLU A 111 38.21 -6.57 18.23
N ARG A 112 37.18 -7.42 18.39
CA ARG A 112 37.22 -8.51 19.37
C ARG A 112 38.26 -9.56 19.02
N GLU A 113 38.35 -9.95 17.76
CA GLU A 113 39.37 -10.89 17.28
C GLU A 113 40.78 -10.36 17.49
N LEU A 114 41.03 -9.08 17.17
CA LEU A 114 42.32 -8.44 17.40
C LEU A 114 42.71 -8.45 18.89
N ARG A 115 41.77 -8.17 19.80
CA ARG A 115 42.02 -8.23 21.25
C ARG A 115 42.32 -9.65 21.72
N ALA A 116 41.63 -10.66 21.19
CA ALA A 116 41.89 -12.05 21.52
C ALA A 116 43.30 -12.48 21.07
N LEU A 117 43.68 -12.18 19.82
CA LEU A 117 45.02 -12.46 19.30
C LEU A 117 46.10 -11.71 20.10
N GLN A 118 45.84 -10.46 20.48
CA GLN A 118 46.75 -9.71 21.35
C GLN A 118 46.95 -10.40 22.71
N GLN A 119 45.89 -10.93 23.31
CA GLN A 119 45.99 -11.67 24.58
C GLN A 119 46.78 -12.98 24.42
N GLU A 120 46.57 -13.72 23.33
CA GLU A 120 47.33 -14.94 23.02
C GLU A 120 48.82 -14.66 22.81
N LEU A 121 49.16 -13.58 22.09
CA LEU A 121 50.54 -13.14 21.92
C LEU A 121 51.19 -12.77 23.25
N HIS A 122 50.50 -12.01 24.11
CA HIS A 122 51.03 -11.70 25.43
C HIS A 122 51.20 -12.96 26.29
N GLY A 123 50.24 -13.90 26.25
CA GLY A 123 50.33 -15.17 26.95
C GLY A 123 51.53 -16.03 26.50
N SER A 124 51.79 -16.10 25.19
CA SER A 124 52.92 -16.87 24.65
C SER A 124 54.28 -16.23 24.99
N VAL A 125 54.39 -14.90 25.00
CA VAL A 125 55.62 -14.19 25.37
C VAL A 125 55.88 -14.24 26.89
N THR A 126 54.82 -14.18 27.70
CA THR A 126 54.95 -14.12 29.17
C THR A 126 55.01 -15.49 29.84
N THR A 127 54.78 -16.60 29.13
CA THR A 127 55.02 -17.94 29.68
C THR A 127 56.53 -18.13 29.83
N PRO A 128 57.11 -17.98 31.04
CA PRO A 128 58.54 -18.14 31.21
C PRO A 128 58.83 -19.63 31.09
N SER A 129 59.77 -19.99 30.21
CA SER A 129 60.29 -21.34 30.07
C SER A 129 60.60 -21.92 31.46
N ARG A 130 59.74 -22.84 31.91
CA ARG A 130 59.79 -23.43 33.24
C ARG A 130 61.15 -24.10 33.40
N PRO A 131 61.99 -23.71 34.38
CA PRO A 131 63.28 -24.35 34.56
C PRO A 131 63.02 -25.82 34.89
N VAL A 132 63.52 -26.70 34.02
CA VAL A 132 63.48 -28.15 34.21
C VAL A 132 64.24 -28.44 35.51
N ALA A 133 63.49 -28.72 36.58
CA ALA A 133 64.06 -29.20 37.82
C ALA A 133 64.72 -30.55 37.53
N ARG A 134 66.05 -30.55 37.40
CA ARG A 134 66.82 -31.78 37.28
C ARG A 134 66.56 -32.63 38.53
N PRO A 135 66.14 -33.90 38.39
CA PRO A 135 65.99 -34.78 39.54
C PRO A 135 67.36 -34.94 40.20
N ARG A 136 67.46 -34.54 41.48
CA ARG A 136 68.64 -34.81 42.30
C ARG A 136 68.70 -36.32 42.54
N HIS A 137 69.64 -36.96 41.86
CA HIS A 137 70.00 -38.35 42.11
C HIS A 137 70.66 -38.43 43.49
N ASN A 138 69.92 -38.89 44.50
CA ASN A 138 70.50 -39.27 45.78
C ASN A 138 71.10 -40.67 45.62
N SER A 139 72.42 -40.74 45.43
CA SER A 139 73.16 -41.98 45.65
C SER A 139 73.54 -42.06 47.13
N LYS A 140 73.10 -43.15 47.77
CA LYS A 140 73.58 -43.62 49.07
C LYS A 140 75.00 -44.17 48.95
#